data_AF-A0A9W7GCK1-F1
#
_entry.id   AF-A0A9W7GCK1-F1
#
_cell.length_a   1.000
_cell.length_b   1.000
_cell.length_c   1.000
_cell.angle_alpha   90.00
_cell.angle_beta   90.00
_cell.angle_gamma   90.00
#
_symmetry.space_group_name_H-M   'P 1'
#
loop_
_entity.id
_entity.type
_entity.pdbx_description
1 polymer ?
#
loop_
_entity_poly.entity_id
_entity_poly.type
_entity_poly.pdbx_seq_one_letter_code
_entity_poly.pdbx_strand_id
1 'polypeptide(L)'
;MSSSLPMSFRSIGGSKYPPRKPQKTSALPSGRNLDAYEAMKANLTSKQRAAAISGMNSARSSASNSDEKKQKMLRILERNNAVAERKKQQAIVLQKLTVKFGVSNDKATKSALANTIKKMVDLFFGELGTKPLSASVMNDLEAKIKSACDKIPAEVAAYKKDFERQGRPRSNPVPNLDLENANAKSNSNFVLPQNIDNDWSALTIANAIEYEEGKKREKINDKKKKAMQREKFDKQKAERDERKRIEKENEMLEQQRMKNDYENYLKEEAERQAREDQRHNELRKMYSEQMEERRIEKEKEQLRQKIEAEKEAARLARELKSSRDKAARIKSEEKKLYQDMVSESAQNEVLRQRLKERAAEEDKKMMAEHKARLDKEDAKRAKALQDRMSRYEAIGNDWATSGAGAKKAAEEKKMMDIVNREAKKKDDRDDERIRRDKEKLVQDKIMMKKLNSQLMVEKAARDKAEADNEMSFARSLISRTNAEMNAERAKNERRRKDALDYKKNLVTQIADNRVQAQREQTELAVSKTERAMNSKLFAKLHEDSELIGKINQRYDTEAARTARTQRDGEGVASLMVHDNLGVVGKGRGGRRKGGSPNKRMGGNRRIVNRPRK
;
A
#
# COMPACT_ATOMS: atom_id res chain seq x y z
N MET A 1 24.09 -41.59 12.17
CA MET A 1 22.81 -42.03 12.78
C MET A 1 21.93 -40.78 12.86
N SER A 2 20.97 -40.62 11.94
CA SER A 2 19.51 -40.72 12.20
C SER A 2 19.08 -39.70 13.28
N SER A 3 18.30 -38.64 13.02
CA SER A 3 16.98 -38.60 12.34
C SER A 3 16.50 -37.16 12.04
N SER A 4 16.10 -36.91 10.78
CA SER A 4 14.81 -36.38 10.31
C SER A 4 13.94 -35.45 11.20
N LEU A 5 13.69 -34.20 10.74
CA LEU A 5 12.39 -33.60 10.35
C LEU A 5 12.40 -32.05 10.46
N PRO A 6 11.94 -31.31 9.43
CA PRO A 6 11.54 -29.91 9.58
C PRO A 6 10.01 -29.76 9.44
N MET A 7 9.34 -29.36 10.52
CA MET A 7 7.94 -28.94 10.48
C MET A 7 7.87 -27.42 10.51
N SER A 8 7.51 -26.85 9.35
CA SER A 8 7.22 -25.43 9.20
C SER A 8 5.78 -25.15 9.64
N PHE A 9 5.61 -24.39 10.72
CA PHE A 9 4.33 -23.80 11.08
C PHE A 9 4.39 -22.29 10.82
N ARG A 10 3.69 -21.85 9.76
CA ARG A 10 3.31 -20.46 9.56
C ARG A 10 2.19 -20.13 10.57
N SER A 11 2.47 -19.34 11.59
CA SER A 11 1.42 -18.69 12.38
C SER A 11 1.25 -17.23 11.95
N ILE A 12 0.22 -17.02 11.14
CA ILE A 12 -0.45 -15.73 10.94
C ILE A 12 -1.26 -15.49 12.22
N GLY A 13 -1.01 -14.38 12.93
CA GLY A 13 -1.71 -14.07 14.17
C GLY A 13 -1.46 -12.65 14.66
N GLY A 14 -2.09 -11.68 14.00
CA GLY A 14 -2.19 -10.32 14.52
C GLY A 14 -3.10 -10.29 15.75
N SER A 15 -2.50 -10.06 16.92
CA SER A 15 -3.22 -9.85 18.18
C SER A 15 -3.90 -8.48 18.17
N LYS A 16 -5.24 -8.50 18.18
CA LYS A 16 -6.13 -7.38 18.50
C LYS A 16 -6.47 -7.48 20.00
N TYR A 17 -5.75 -6.76 20.87
CA TYR A 17 -6.25 -6.48 22.21
C TYR A 17 -5.90 -5.05 22.65
N PRO A 18 -6.85 -4.29 23.22
CA PRO A 18 -6.55 -3.03 23.88
C PRO A 18 -5.90 -3.27 25.26
N PRO A 19 -5.16 -2.29 25.82
CA PRO A 19 -4.51 -2.42 27.11
C PRO A 19 -5.51 -2.61 28.25
N ARG A 20 -5.34 -3.65 29.07
CA ARG A 20 -6.12 -3.89 30.29
C ARG A 20 -5.73 -2.89 31.38
N LYS A 21 -6.72 -2.19 31.94
CA LYS A 21 -6.59 -1.43 33.20
C LYS A 21 -6.56 -2.39 34.41
N PRO A 22 -5.86 -2.05 35.51
CA PRO A 22 -5.86 -2.87 36.72
C PRO A 22 -7.21 -2.78 37.43
N GLN A 23 -7.89 -3.93 37.59
CA GLN A 23 -9.07 -4.05 38.45
C GLN A 23 -8.66 -4.51 39.85
N LYS A 24 -9.25 -3.85 40.84
CA LYS A 24 -9.11 -4.08 42.27
C LYS A 24 -9.65 -5.47 42.63
N THR A 25 -8.88 -6.19 43.44
CA THR A 25 -9.25 -7.48 44.04
C THR A 25 -10.28 -7.26 45.14
N SER A 26 -11.53 -7.66 44.92
CA SER A 26 -12.49 -7.93 45.99
C SER A 26 -12.62 -9.44 46.17
N ALA A 27 -12.45 -9.89 47.40
CA ALA A 27 -12.55 -11.27 47.85
C ALA A 27 -13.87 -11.94 47.43
N LEU A 28 -13.80 -13.21 47.04
CA LEU A 28 -14.95 -14.11 46.93
C LEU A 28 -14.79 -15.31 47.86
N PRO A 29 -15.91 -15.85 48.37
CA PRO A 29 -15.94 -16.95 49.33
C PRO A 29 -15.81 -18.31 48.65
N SER A 30 -15.22 -19.25 49.39
CA SER A 30 -15.08 -20.66 49.03
C SER A 30 -16.42 -21.39 49.11
N GLY A 31 -16.79 -22.14 48.07
CA GLY A 31 -17.81 -23.19 48.19
C GLY A 31 -18.45 -23.63 46.87
N ARG A 32 -18.08 -24.83 46.42
CA ARG A 32 -18.85 -25.84 45.66
C ARG A 32 -19.66 -25.41 44.43
N ASN A 33 -19.26 -25.90 43.25
CA ASN A 33 -20.11 -26.65 42.30
C ASN A 33 -19.30 -27.01 41.04
N LEU A 34 -18.95 -28.29 40.89
CA LEU A 34 -18.22 -28.82 39.73
C LEU A 34 -19.15 -29.23 38.57
N ASP A 35 -20.47 -29.16 38.73
CA ASP A 35 -21.44 -29.61 37.71
C ASP A 35 -21.90 -28.52 36.72
N ALA A 36 -21.49 -27.26 36.91
CA ALA A 36 -21.92 -26.15 36.04
C ALA A 36 -21.05 -25.97 34.77
N TYR A 37 -19.86 -26.58 34.72
CA TYR A 37 -18.89 -26.36 33.63
C TYR A 37 -19.13 -27.28 32.42
N GLU A 38 -19.73 -28.46 32.62
CA GLU A 38 -20.11 -29.35 31.52
C GLU A 38 -21.43 -28.93 30.84
N ALA A 39 -22.37 -28.34 31.59
CA ALA A 39 -23.62 -27.82 31.05
C ALA A 39 -23.44 -26.58 30.13
N MET A 40 -22.35 -25.81 30.28
CA MET A 40 -22.05 -24.66 29.40
C MET A 40 -21.45 -25.05 28.04
N LYS A 41 -20.85 -26.25 27.89
CA LYS A 41 -20.30 -26.69 26.61
C LYS A 41 -21.37 -27.21 25.64
N ALA A 42 -22.56 -27.59 26.13
CA ALA A 42 -23.63 -28.16 25.31
C ALA A 42 -24.57 -27.12 24.67
N ASN A 43 -24.58 -25.87 25.11
CA ASN A 43 -25.56 -24.84 24.69
C ASN A 43 -24.98 -23.68 23.86
N LEU A 44 -24.06 -23.97 22.94
CA LEU A 44 -23.77 -23.06 21.83
C LEU A 44 -24.93 -23.17 20.82
N THR A 45 -25.90 -22.27 20.97
CA THR A 45 -27.06 -22.17 20.07
C THR A 45 -26.65 -22.17 18.60
N SER A 46 -27.46 -22.82 17.75
CA SER A 46 -27.25 -22.92 16.30
C SER A 46 -26.93 -21.57 15.62
N LYS A 47 -27.44 -20.46 16.17
CA LYS A 47 -27.14 -19.08 15.73
C LYS A 47 -25.70 -18.62 16.01
N GLN A 48 -25.10 -19.00 17.13
CA GLN A 48 -23.71 -18.65 17.45
C GLN A 48 -22.72 -19.48 16.63
N ARG A 49 -23.04 -20.75 16.34
CA ARG A 49 -22.28 -21.55 15.36
C ARG A 49 -22.41 -20.99 13.94
N ALA A 50 -23.61 -20.57 13.53
CA ALA A 50 -23.82 -19.94 12.22
C ALA A 50 -23.08 -18.59 12.07
N ALA A 51 -23.02 -17.76 13.13
CA ALA A 51 -22.27 -16.50 13.13
C ALA A 51 -20.75 -16.72 13.08
N ALA A 52 -20.22 -17.72 13.79
CA ALA A 52 -18.80 -18.08 13.74
C ALA A 52 -18.41 -18.63 12.35
N ILE A 53 -19.25 -19.46 11.74
CA ILE A 53 -19.05 -20.00 10.38
C ILE A 53 -19.15 -18.87 9.33
N SER A 54 -20.11 -17.95 9.48
CA SER A 54 -20.28 -16.78 8.60
C SER A 54 -19.09 -15.80 8.69
N GLY A 55 -18.59 -15.53 9.90
CA GLY A 55 -17.40 -14.69 10.12
C GLY A 55 -16.11 -15.28 9.55
N MET A 56 -15.93 -16.61 9.66
CA MET A 56 -14.80 -17.30 9.04
C MET A 56 -14.90 -17.31 7.50
N ASN A 57 -16.09 -17.43 6.94
CA ASN A 57 -16.29 -17.38 5.48
C ASN A 57 -16.06 -15.97 4.89
N SER A 58 -16.40 -14.91 5.63
CA SER A 58 -16.13 -13.50 5.24
C SER A 58 -14.64 -13.12 5.28
N ALA A 59 -13.91 -13.60 6.30
CA ALA A 59 -12.46 -13.44 6.37
C ALA A 59 -11.73 -14.23 5.27
N ARG A 60 -12.30 -15.38 4.85
CA ARG A 60 -11.75 -16.22 3.78
C ARG A 60 -12.02 -15.63 2.38
N SER A 61 -13.17 -15.01 2.15
CA SER A 61 -13.51 -14.36 0.88
C SER A 61 -12.77 -13.03 0.66
N SER A 62 -12.48 -12.28 1.73
CA SER A 62 -11.63 -11.08 1.65
C SER A 62 -10.15 -11.41 1.41
N ALA A 63 -9.65 -12.51 1.98
CA ALA A 63 -8.32 -13.04 1.67
C ALA A 63 -8.22 -13.62 0.26
N SER A 64 -9.24 -14.37 -0.22
CA SER A 64 -9.25 -14.91 -1.58
C SER A 64 -9.27 -13.82 -2.65
N ASN A 65 -10.04 -12.74 -2.43
CA ASN A 65 -10.06 -11.58 -3.32
C ASN A 65 -8.71 -10.84 -3.37
N SER A 66 -7.96 -10.82 -2.26
CA SER A 66 -6.60 -10.27 -2.24
C SER A 66 -5.61 -11.15 -3.00
N ASP A 67 -5.73 -12.47 -2.89
CA ASP A 67 -4.82 -13.40 -3.55
C ASP A 67 -5.14 -13.54 -5.04
N GLU A 68 -6.41 -13.46 -5.45
CA GLU A 68 -6.81 -13.33 -6.85
C GLU A 68 -6.27 -12.05 -7.50
N LYS A 69 -6.30 -10.91 -6.78
CA LYS A 69 -5.69 -9.67 -7.26
C LYS A 69 -4.18 -9.79 -7.43
N LYS A 70 -3.49 -10.43 -6.48
CA LYS A 70 -2.05 -10.73 -6.60
C LYS A 70 -1.76 -11.67 -7.76
N GLN A 71 -2.55 -12.73 -7.93
CA GLN A 71 -2.40 -13.65 -9.06
C GLN A 71 -2.66 -12.95 -10.40
N LYS A 72 -3.65 -12.07 -10.51
CA LYS A 72 -3.89 -11.25 -11.71
C LYS A 72 -2.70 -10.33 -11.99
N MET A 73 -2.16 -9.66 -10.98
CA MET A 73 -0.95 -8.83 -11.10
C MET A 73 0.26 -9.65 -11.56
N LEU A 74 0.48 -10.84 -10.98
CA LEU A 74 1.56 -11.75 -11.38
C LEU A 74 1.39 -12.22 -12.82
N ARG A 75 0.18 -12.59 -13.25
CA ARG A 75 -0.11 -12.95 -14.66
C ARG A 75 0.15 -11.80 -15.62
N ILE A 76 -0.15 -10.55 -15.22
CA ILE A 76 0.15 -9.36 -16.04
C ILE A 76 1.66 -9.13 -16.12
N LEU A 77 2.39 -9.28 -15.02
CA LEU A 77 3.85 -9.16 -15.00
C LEU A 77 4.52 -10.26 -15.83
N GLU A 78 4.08 -11.51 -15.71
CA GLU A 78 4.53 -12.64 -16.54
C GLU A 78 4.24 -12.40 -18.03
N ARG A 79 3.05 -11.90 -18.36
CA ARG A 79 2.70 -11.53 -19.73
C ARG A 79 3.60 -10.41 -20.27
N ASN A 80 3.88 -9.39 -19.47
CA ASN A 80 4.75 -8.28 -19.88
C ASN A 80 6.21 -8.74 -20.04
N ASN A 81 6.70 -9.59 -19.14
CA ASN A 81 8.03 -10.19 -19.25
C ASN A 81 8.14 -11.06 -20.50
N ALA A 82 7.14 -11.90 -20.79
CA ALA A 82 7.11 -12.71 -22.01
C ALA A 82 7.09 -11.85 -23.30
N VAL A 83 6.36 -10.72 -23.30
CA VAL A 83 6.39 -9.76 -24.42
C VAL A 83 7.77 -9.10 -24.57
N ALA A 84 8.42 -8.74 -23.46
CA ALA A 84 9.76 -8.17 -23.49
C ALA A 84 10.82 -9.18 -23.97
N GLU A 85 10.76 -10.43 -23.52
CA GLU A 85 11.63 -11.50 -23.99
C GLU A 85 11.40 -11.80 -25.47
N ARG A 86 10.15 -11.80 -25.95
CA ARG A 86 9.83 -11.97 -27.37
C ARG A 86 10.41 -10.85 -28.23
N LYS A 87 10.31 -9.58 -27.80
CA LYS A 87 10.94 -8.45 -28.51
C LYS A 87 12.46 -8.60 -28.57
N LYS A 88 13.09 -9.10 -27.50
CA LYS A 88 14.53 -9.41 -27.49
C LYS A 88 14.85 -10.54 -28.46
N GLN A 89 14.08 -11.62 -28.47
CA GLN A 89 14.24 -12.74 -29.40
C GLN A 89 14.07 -12.29 -30.86
N GLN A 90 13.05 -11.47 -31.16
CA GLN A 90 12.83 -10.87 -32.47
C GLN A 90 14.03 -10.04 -32.92
N ALA A 91 14.59 -9.20 -32.04
CA ALA A 91 15.77 -8.39 -32.35
C ALA A 91 17.01 -9.26 -32.63
N ILE A 92 17.24 -10.31 -31.83
CA ILE A 92 18.36 -11.24 -32.02
C ILE A 92 18.22 -12.00 -33.34
N VAL A 93 17.02 -12.51 -33.64
CA VAL A 93 16.73 -13.24 -34.89
C VAL A 93 16.89 -12.32 -36.09
N LEU A 94 16.33 -11.10 -36.03
CA LEU A 94 16.50 -10.09 -37.07
C LEU A 94 17.98 -9.81 -37.33
N GLN A 95 18.75 -9.51 -36.28
CA GLN A 95 20.17 -9.23 -36.40
C GLN A 95 20.94 -10.41 -37.03
N LYS A 96 20.71 -11.64 -36.56
CA LYS A 96 21.36 -12.84 -37.11
C LYS A 96 21.05 -13.05 -38.58
N LEU A 97 19.78 -12.89 -38.97
CA LEU A 97 19.35 -13.10 -40.35
C LEU A 97 19.80 -11.96 -41.27
N THR A 98 19.81 -10.71 -40.80
CA THR A 98 20.38 -9.58 -41.55
C THR A 98 21.88 -9.73 -41.74
N VAL A 99 22.62 -10.24 -40.76
CA VAL A 99 24.06 -10.54 -40.91
C VAL A 99 24.28 -11.71 -41.88
N LYS A 100 23.41 -12.74 -41.85
CA LYS A 100 23.57 -13.94 -42.69
C LYS A 100 23.14 -13.74 -44.15
N PHE A 101 22.06 -13.01 -44.40
CA PHE A 101 21.44 -12.87 -45.74
C PHE A 101 21.40 -11.42 -46.27
N GLY A 102 21.68 -10.43 -45.43
CA GLY A 102 21.67 -9.00 -45.83
C GLY A 102 22.99 -8.47 -46.36
N VAL A 103 23.92 -9.35 -46.77
CA VAL A 103 25.24 -8.96 -47.28
C VAL A 103 25.16 -8.79 -48.80
N SER A 104 25.33 -7.56 -49.28
CA SER A 104 25.47 -7.21 -50.70
C SER A 104 26.44 -6.04 -50.86
N ASN A 105 27.15 -6.01 -51.99
CA ASN A 105 28.08 -4.94 -52.36
C ASN A 105 27.35 -3.69 -52.86
N ASP A 106 26.13 -3.83 -53.38
CA ASP A 106 25.31 -2.70 -53.85
C ASP A 106 24.39 -2.21 -52.72
N LYS A 107 24.47 -0.90 -52.42
CA LYS A 107 23.73 -0.25 -51.32
C LYS A 107 22.22 -0.37 -51.51
N ALA A 108 21.74 -0.36 -52.76
CA ALA A 108 20.32 -0.49 -53.07
C ALA A 108 19.79 -1.91 -52.77
N THR A 109 20.50 -2.96 -53.21
CA THR A 109 20.16 -4.35 -52.90
C THR A 109 20.32 -4.65 -51.41
N LYS A 110 21.37 -4.14 -50.76
CA LYS A 110 21.58 -4.28 -49.31
C LYS A 110 20.42 -3.72 -48.49
N SER A 111 19.93 -2.53 -48.86
CA SER A 111 18.76 -1.89 -48.23
C SER A 111 17.48 -2.69 -48.49
N ALA A 112 17.25 -3.15 -49.73
CA ALA A 112 16.10 -3.98 -50.07
C ALA A 112 16.09 -5.31 -49.32
N LEU A 113 17.23 -6.00 -49.23
CA LEU A 113 17.41 -7.24 -48.46
C LEU A 113 17.09 -7.02 -46.98
N ALA A 114 17.67 -5.99 -46.36
CA ALA A 114 17.43 -5.69 -44.95
C ALA A 114 15.95 -5.41 -44.65
N ASN A 115 15.26 -4.67 -45.53
CA ASN A 115 13.84 -4.36 -45.40
C ASN A 115 12.96 -5.60 -45.55
N THR A 116 13.28 -6.50 -46.49
CA THR A 116 12.53 -7.74 -46.68
C THR A 116 12.72 -8.71 -45.51
N ILE A 117 13.95 -8.84 -45.00
CA ILE A 117 14.23 -9.65 -43.80
C ILE A 117 13.43 -9.09 -42.61
N LYS A 118 13.43 -7.77 -42.41
CA LYS A 118 12.67 -7.12 -41.33
C LYS A 118 11.18 -7.41 -41.44
N LYS A 119 10.56 -7.23 -42.61
CA LYS A 119 9.13 -7.52 -42.82
C LYS A 119 8.78 -8.98 -42.54
N MET A 120 9.59 -9.92 -43.00
CA MET A 120 9.36 -11.35 -42.81
C MET A 120 9.49 -11.76 -41.34
N VAL A 121 10.49 -11.21 -40.62
CA VAL A 121 10.65 -11.44 -39.18
C VAL A 121 9.50 -10.81 -38.39
N ASP A 122 9.07 -9.59 -38.73
CA ASP A 122 7.96 -8.91 -38.07
C ASP A 122 6.63 -9.65 -38.26
N LEU A 123 6.35 -10.14 -39.48
CA LEU A 123 5.17 -10.97 -39.77
C LEU A 123 5.20 -12.30 -39.03
N PHE A 124 6.34 -13.01 -39.08
CA PHE A 124 6.52 -14.29 -38.40
C PHE A 124 6.34 -14.16 -36.89
N PHE A 125 6.99 -13.16 -36.28
CA PHE A 125 6.79 -12.91 -34.87
C PHE A 125 5.37 -12.47 -34.61
N GLY A 126 4.69 -11.72 -35.48
CA GLY A 126 3.25 -11.42 -35.36
C GLY A 126 2.35 -12.66 -35.28
N GLU A 127 2.53 -13.60 -36.21
CA GLU A 127 1.74 -14.84 -36.34
C GLU A 127 1.98 -15.86 -35.23
N LEU A 128 3.20 -15.91 -34.67
CA LEU A 128 3.54 -16.88 -33.63
C LEU A 128 2.71 -16.75 -32.34
N GLY A 129 2.12 -15.58 -32.09
CA GLY A 129 1.32 -15.31 -30.90
C GLY A 129 2.06 -15.59 -29.59
N THR A 130 1.52 -16.47 -28.75
CA THR A 130 2.11 -16.92 -27.47
C THR A 130 2.79 -18.28 -27.55
N LYS A 131 2.98 -18.85 -28.75
CA LYS A 131 3.59 -20.17 -28.90
C LYS A 131 5.12 -20.07 -28.69
N PRO A 132 5.74 -21.05 -28.02
CA PRO A 132 7.19 -21.06 -27.83
C PRO A 132 7.92 -21.24 -29.17
N LEU A 133 9.04 -20.54 -29.36
CA LEU A 133 9.94 -20.72 -30.51
C LEU A 133 10.55 -22.13 -30.44
N SER A 134 10.20 -23.01 -31.38
CA SER A 134 10.88 -24.28 -31.57
C SER A 134 11.95 -24.16 -32.68
N ALA A 135 12.98 -25.01 -32.61
CA ALA A 135 14.05 -25.00 -33.59
C ALA A 135 13.56 -25.29 -35.03
N SER A 136 12.55 -26.17 -35.18
CA SER A 136 11.96 -26.49 -36.48
C SER A 136 11.34 -25.25 -37.14
N VAL A 137 10.56 -24.48 -36.38
CA VAL A 137 9.86 -23.29 -36.89
C VAL A 137 10.85 -22.17 -37.23
N MET A 138 11.99 -22.10 -36.54
CA MET A 138 13.09 -21.19 -36.87
C MET A 138 13.79 -21.57 -38.18
N ASN A 139 13.98 -22.86 -38.45
CA ASN A 139 14.55 -23.35 -39.71
C ASN A 139 13.62 -23.05 -40.89
N ASP A 140 12.30 -23.18 -40.70
CA ASP A 140 11.30 -22.83 -41.72
C ASP A 140 11.32 -21.32 -42.04
N LEU A 141 11.45 -20.47 -41.02
CA LEU A 141 11.61 -19.03 -41.21
C LEU A 141 12.90 -18.72 -42.00
N GLU A 142 13.99 -19.38 -41.64
CA GLU A 142 15.27 -19.20 -42.30
C GLU A 142 15.20 -19.60 -43.78
N ALA A 143 14.57 -20.73 -44.10
CA ALA A 143 14.36 -21.18 -45.47
C ALA A 143 13.50 -20.21 -46.29
N LYS A 144 12.41 -19.69 -45.70
CA LYS A 144 11.55 -18.67 -46.33
C LYS A 144 12.31 -17.37 -46.60
N ILE A 145 13.10 -16.91 -45.64
CA ILE A 145 13.89 -15.68 -45.78
C ILE A 145 14.99 -15.84 -46.82
N LYS A 146 15.67 -16.99 -46.84
CA LYS A 146 16.65 -17.31 -47.88
C LYS A 146 16.02 -17.26 -49.27
N SER A 147 14.89 -17.96 -49.47
CA SER A 147 14.18 -17.98 -50.76
C SER A 147 13.72 -16.58 -51.21
N ALA A 148 13.30 -15.72 -50.28
CA ALA A 148 12.92 -14.35 -50.59
C ALA A 148 14.13 -13.45 -50.91
N CYS A 149 15.23 -13.61 -50.16
CA CYS A 149 16.45 -12.84 -50.38
C CYS A 149 17.12 -13.18 -51.72
N ASP A 150 17.07 -14.44 -52.16
CA ASP A 150 17.65 -14.88 -53.43
C ASP A 150 16.97 -14.23 -54.66
N LYS A 151 15.72 -13.76 -54.53
CA LYS A 151 14.95 -13.12 -55.62
C LYS A 151 15.23 -11.61 -55.77
N ILE A 152 15.62 -10.94 -54.69
CA ILE A 152 15.77 -9.48 -54.63
C ILE A 152 16.86 -8.93 -55.57
N PRO A 153 18.06 -9.54 -55.68
CA PRO A 153 19.06 -9.05 -56.62
C PRO A 153 18.56 -9.01 -58.07
N ALA A 154 17.77 -10.00 -58.48
CA ALA A 154 17.18 -10.05 -59.82
C ALA A 154 16.10 -8.98 -60.00
N GLU A 155 15.24 -8.76 -59.00
CA GLU A 155 14.20 -7.71 -59.03
C GLU A 155 14.80 -6.31 -59.06
N VAL A 156 15.85 -6.04 -58.27
CA VAL A 156 16.54 -4.74 -58.28
C VAL A 156 17.28 -4.52 -59.60
N ALA A 157 17.85 -5.57 -60.20
CA ALA A 157 18.46 -5.50 -61.53
C ALA A 157 17.43 -5.27 -62.64
N ALA A 158 16.25 -5.89 -62.55
CA ALA A 158 15.13 -5.66 -63.46
C ALA A 158 14.60 -4.23 -63.32
N TYR A 159 14.42 -3.74 -62.09
CA TYR A 159 14.02 -2.36 -61.82
C TYR A 159 15.04 -1.34 -62.35
N LYS A 160 16.34 -1.61 -62.18
CA LYS A 160 17.42 -0.78 -62.78
C LYS A 160 17.34 -0.78 -64.31
N LYS A 161 17.12 -1.94 -64.94
CA LYS A 161 16.94 -2.04 -66.40
C LYS A 161 15.69 -1.29 -66.88
N ASP A 162 14.60 -1.35 -66.15
CA ASP A 162 13.36 -0.63 -66.50
C ASP A 162 13.52 0.88 -66.30
N PHE A 163 14.25 1.31 -65.27
CA PHE A 163 14.61 2.70 -65.07
C PHE A 163 15.54 3.23 -66.17
N GLU A 164 16.47 2.40 -66.67
CA GLU A 164 17.31 2.71 -67.84
C GLU A 164 16.51 2.72 -69.14
N ARG A 165 15.52 1.83 -69.31
CA ARG A 165 14.60 1.80 -70.46
C ARG A 165 13.63 2.98 -70.49
N GLN A 166 13.21 3.50 -69.34
CA GLN A 166 12.34 4.68 -69.27
C GLN A 166 13.06 6.01 -69.50
N GLY A 167 14.39 5.99 -69.71
CA GLY A 167 15.13 7.04 -70.40
C GLY A 167 15.27 8.36 -69.64
N ARG A 168 16.51 8.80 -69.44
CA ARG A 168 16.80 10.24 -69.29
C ARG A 168 16.25 10.98 -70.52
N PRO A 169 15.69 12.21 -70.39
CA PRO A 169 15.19 12.96 -71.53
C PRO A 169 16.31 13.14 -72.57
N ARG A 170 16.12 12.54 -73.75
CA ARG A 170 17.09 12.57 -74.85
C ARG A 170 17.12 13.96 -75.48
N SER A 171 18.32 14.52 -75.59
CA SER A 171 18.63 15.65 -76.48
C SER A 171 18.39 15.26 -77.94
N ASN A 172 17.74 16.14 -78.70
CA ASN A 172 17.44 15.97 -80.13
C ASN A 172 18.70 15.60 -80.96
N PRO A 173 18.59 14.66 -81.91
CA PRO A 173 19.65 14.41 -82.89
C PRO A 173 19.64 15.51 -83.97
N VAL A 174 20.84 15.95 -84.36
CA VAL A 174 21.06 16.86 -85.49
C VAL A 174 20.87 16.08 -86.79
N PRO A 175 20.14 16.59 -87.81
CA PRO A 175 19.97 15.88 -89.08
C PRO A 175 21.28 15.87 -89.89
N ASN A 176 21.63 14.70 -90.42
CA ASN A 176 22.59 14.55 -91.51
C ASN A 176 22.10 15.31 -92.73
N LEU A 177 22.94 16.20 -93.27
CA LEU A 177 22.75 16.81 -94.57
C LEU A 177 23.57 16.02 -95.59
N ASP A 178 22.88 15.23 -96.40
CA ASP A 178 23.43 14.57 -97.58
C ASP A 178 23.87 15.62 -98.61
N LEU A 179 25.15 15.56 -99.00
CA LEU A 179 25.85 16.49 -99.89
C LEU A 179 25.82 16.03 -101.36
N GLU A 180 24.74 15.40 -101.81
CA GLU A 180 24.59 14.94 -103.19
C GLU A 180 23.22 15.33 -103.74
N ASN A 181 23.07 16.59 -104.15
CA ASN A 181 22.16 17.02 -105.23
C ASN A 181 22.10 18.55 -105.31
N ALA A 182 23.10 19.16 -105.94
CA ALA A 182 22.99 20.52 -106.46
C ALA A 182 23.80 20.66 -107.75
N ASN A 183 23.53 19.77 -108.72
CA ASN A 183 24.03 19.91 -110.08
C ASN A 183 22.85 19.86 -111.03
N ALA A 184 22.07 20.95 -111.08
CA ALA A 184 21.00 21.12 -112.05
C ALA A 184 20.84 22.62 -112.40
N LYS A 185 21.61 23.02 -113.42
CA LYS A 185 21.25 23.95 -114.51
C LYS A 185 20.37 25.15 -114.13
N SER A 186 21.01 26.31 -113.91
CA SER A 186 20.38 27.61 -114.18
C SER A 186 20.90 28.18 -115.50
N ASN A 187 20.08 28.08 -116.53
CA ASN A 187 20.15 28.99 -117.69
C ASN A 187 19.89 30.41 -117.18
N SER A 188 20.86 31.31 -117.26
CA SER A 188 20.62 32.74 -117.05
C SER A 188 21.13 33.51 -118.27
N ASN A 189 20.18 33.89 -119.15
CA ASN A 189 20.33 35.08 -119.99
C ASN A 189 20.44 36.30 -119.06
N PHE A 190 21.66 36.65 -118.69
CA PHE A 190 21.96 37.80 -117.86
C PHE A 190 22.51 38.90 -118.75
N VAL A 191 21.72 39.95 -118.96
CA VAL A 191 22.14 41.17 -119.66
C VAL A 191 22.58 42.17 -118.60
N LEU A 192 23.84 42.60 -118.67
CA LEU A 192 24.42 43.60 -117.78
C LEU A 192 23.81 44.99 -118.05
N PRO A 193 23.55 45.82 -117.01
CA PRO A 193 23.10 47.20 -117.19
C PRO A 193 24.11 48.02 -118.00
N GLN A 194 23.64 48.84 -118.95
CA GLN A 194 24.42 49.58 -119.96
C GLN A 194 25.50 50.57 -119.45
N ASN A 195 25.72 50.67 -118.13
CA ASN A 195 26.66 51.60 -117.51
C ASN A 195 27.88 50.91 -116.88
N ILE A 196 28.12 49.63 -117.19
CA ILE A 196 29.25 48.86 -116.65
C ILE A 196 30.00 48.22 -117.84
N ASP A 197 31.12 48.84 -118.24
CA ASP A 197 31.87 48.47 -119.45
C ASP A 197 32.77 47.22 -119.27
N ASN A 198 32.83 46.62 -118.08
CA ASN A 198 33.70 45.47 -117.79
C ASN A 198 33.04 44.47 -116.83
N ASP A 199 32.95 43.21 -117.25
CA ASP A 199 32.39 42.09 -116.48
C ASP A 199 33.10 41.89 -115.13
N TRP A 200 34.39 42.21 -115.05
CA TRP A 200 35.15 42.20 -113.80
C TRP A 200 34.71 43.28 -112.81
N SER A 201 34.31 44.45 -113.30
CA SER A 201 33.76 45.52 -112.47
C SER A 201 32.36 45.15 -111.96
N ALA A 202 31.54 44.48 -112.78
CA ALA A 202 30.24 43.95 -112.36
C ALA A 202 30.38 42.86 -111.28
N LEU A 203 31.34 41.94 -111.43
CA LEU A 203 31.68 40.94 -110.42
C LEU A 203 32.20 41.56 -109.12
N THR A 204 33.01 42.61 -109.21
CA THR A 204 33.54 43.31 -108.03
C THR A 204 32.43 44.05 -107.28
N ILE A 205 31.50 44.70 -108.01
CA ILE A 205 30.33 45.36 -107.44
C ILE A 205 29.36 44.33 -106.84
N ALA A 206 29.12 43.20 -107.52
CA ALA A 206 28.29 42.11 -107.02
C ALA A 206 28.89 41.50 -105.73
N ASN A 207 30.19 41.23 -105.71
CA ASN A 207 30.88 40.74 -104.51
C ASN A 207 30.84 41.76 -103.36
N ALA A 208 30.95 43.06 -103.67
CA ALA A 208 30.82 44.11 -102.66
C ALA A 208 29.38 44.16 -102.08
N ILE A 209 28.36 44.04 -102.92
CA ILE A 209 26.95 43.97 -102.49
C ILE A 209 26.69 42.71 -101.67
N GLU A 210 27.16 41.54 -102.12
CA GLU A 210 27.02 40.28 -101.38
C GLU A 210 27.73 40.33 -100.02
N TYR A 211 28.91 40.97 -99.95
CA TYR A 211 29.61 41.17 -98.69
C TYR A 211 28.84 42.11 -97.74
N GLU A 212 28.31 43.23 -98.25
CA GLU A 212 27.49 44.14 -97.46
C GLU A 212 26.18 43.50 -96.99
N GLU A 213 25.51 42.73 -97.85
CA GLU A 213 24.32 41.96 -97.50
C GLU A 213 24.66 40.84 -96.50
N GLY A 214 25.77 40.14 -96.68
CA GLY A 214 26.28 39.13 -95.77
C GLY A 214 26.50 39.71 -94.37
N LYS A 215 27.13 40.89 -94.28
CA LYS A 215 27.34 41.60 -93.01
C LYS A 215 26.04 42.10 -92.38
N LYS A 216 25.03 42.50 -93.19
CA LYS A 216 23.69 42.84 -92.71
C LYS A 216 22.96 41.59 -92.17
N ARG A 217 23.02 40.45 -92.87
CA ARG A 217 22.44 39.18 -92.45
C ARG A 217 23.09 38.66 -91.17
N GLU A 218 24.41 38.78 -91.05
CA GLU A 218 25.16 38.40 -89.84
C GLU A 218 24.74 39.25 -88.63
N LYS A 219 24.65 40.57 -88.77
CA LYS A 219 24.13 41.46 -87.71
C LYS A 219 22.70 41.12 -87.30
N ILE A 220 21.83 40.76 -88.25
CA ILE A 220 20.45 40.33 -87.96
C ILE A 220 20.45 38.98 -87.22
N ASN A 221 21.29 38.03 -87.65
CA ASN A 221 21.42 36.74 -87.00
C ASN A 221 21.98 36.85 -85.58
N ASP A 222 22.94 37.74 -85.34
CA ASP A 222 23.46 38.00 -84.00
C ASP A 222 22.42 38.64 -83.09
N LYS A 223 21.60 39.56 -83.61
CA LYS A 223 20.44 40.10 -82.87
C LYS A 223 19.44 38.98 -82.53
N LYS A 224 19.14 38.08 -83.46
CA LYS A 224 18.26 36.92 -83.22
C LYS A 224 18.85 35.95 -82.19
N LYS A 225 20.15 35.64 -82.27
CA LYS A 225 20.85 34.80 -81.28
C LYS A 225 20.81 35.43 -79.89
N LYS A 226 21.10 36.74 -79.78
CA LYS A 226 21.01 37.48 -78.51
C LYS A 226 19.58 37.50 -77.95
N ALA A 227 18.57 37.65 -78.81
CA ALA A 227 17.17 37.59 -78.41
C ALA A 227 16.79 36.20 -77.86
N MET A 228 17.15 35.12 -78.57
CA MET A 228 16.92 33.74 -78.10
C MET A 228 17.66 33.43 -76.79
N GLN A 229 18.88 33.94 -76.62
CA GLN A 229 19.63 33.77 -75.37
C GLN A 229 18.93 34.47 -74.20
N ARG A 230 18.45 35.71 -74.40
CA ARG A 230 17.67 36.44 -73.38
C ARG A 230 16.40 35.69 -73.02
N GLU A 231 15.62 35.26 -74.01
CA GLU A 231 14.40 34.49 -73.78
C GLU A 231 14.68 33.19 -73.00
N LYS A 232 15.77 32.49 -73.31
CA LYS A 232 16.20 31.29 -72.57
C LYS A 232 16.56 31.60 -71.12
N PHE A 233 17.25 32.71 -70.86
CA PHE A 233 17.57 33.13 -69.49
C PHE A 233 16.33 33.56 -68.71
N ASP A 234 15.41 34.27 -69.35
CA ASP A 234 14.15 34.69 -68.73
C ASP A 234 13.29 33.47 -68.38
N LYS A 235 13.25 32.46 -69.25
CA LYS A 235 12.59 31.18 -68.98
C LYS A 235 13.22 30.43 -67.80
N GLN A 236 14.55 30.38 -67.71
CA GLN A 236 15.24 29.77 -66.57
C GLN A 236 15.00 30.51 -65.27
N LYS A 237 14.93 31.85 -65.32
CA LYS A 237 14.61 32.67 -64.15
C LYS A 237 13.18 32.41 -63.67
N ALA A 238 12.21 32.40 -64.59
CA ALA A 238 10.81 32.08 -64.28
C ALA A 238 10.66 30.68 -63.67
N GLU A 239 11.33 29.66 -64.23
CA GLU A 239 11.31 28.31 -63.67
C GLU A 239 11.92 28.25 -62.26
N ARG A 240 13.01 28.99 -62.02
CA ARG A 240 13.64 29.06 -60.69
C ARG A 240 12.73 29.75 -59.69
N ASP A 241 12.05 30.83 -60.09
CA ASP A 241 11.14 31.57 -59.22
C ASP A 241 9.88 30.74 -58.90
N GLU A 242 9.38 29.97 -59.86
CA GLU A 242 8.28 29.03 -59.64
C GLU A 242 8.67 27.90 -58.68
N ARG A 243 9.86 27.30 -58.85
CA ARG A 243 10.37 26.29 -57.89
C ARG A 243 10.47 26.84 -56.47
N LYS A 244 10.99 28.06 -56.31
CA LYS A 244 11.06 28.72 -55.00
C LYS A 244 9.68 28.98 -54.40
N ARG A 245 8.68 29.28 -55.23
CA ARG A 245 7.30 29.47 -54.78
C ARG A 245 6.71 28.15 -54.26
N ILE A 246 6.89 27.06 -55.01
CA ILE A 246 6.45 25.71 -54.61
C ILE A 246 7.16 25.26 -53.34
N GLU A 247 8.47 25.49 -53.21
CA GLU A 247 9.23 25.17 -52.00
C GLU A 247 8.68 25.91 -50.77
N LYS A 248 8.40 27.22 -50.89
CA LYS A 248 7.80 28.01 -49.81
C LYS A 248 6.39 27.53 -49.44
N GLU A 249 5.58 27.15 -50.42
CA GLU A 249 4.24 26.62 -50.18
C GLU A 249 4.29 25.27 -49.47
N ASN A 250 5.22 24.40 -49.86
CA ASN A 250 5.48 23.13 -49.17
C ASN A 250 5.99 23.34 -47.74
N GLU A 251 6.92 24.28 -47.52
CA GLU A 251 7.40 24.64 -46.18
C GLU A 251 6.26 25.12 -45.28
N MET A 252 5.36 25.97 -45.80
CA MET A 252 4.17 26.44 -45.08
C MET A 252 3.21 25.28 -44.74
N LEU A 253 2.98 24.35 -45.67
CA LEU A 253 2.16 23.16 -45.45
C LEU A 253 2.77 22.24 -44.38
N GLU A 254 4.08 22.04 -44.40
CA GLU A 254 4.78 21.25 -43.38
C GLU A 254 4.69 21.91 -42.01
N GLN A 255 4.89 23.23 -41.92
CA GLN A 255 4.72 23.97 -40.66
C GLN A 255 3.29 23.85 -40.11
N GLN A 256 2.28 23.93 -40.96
CA GLN A 256 0.89 23.72 -40.55
C GLN A 256 0.63 22.30 -40.06
N ARG A 257 1.19 21.29 -40.74
CA ARG A 257 1.10 19.88 -40.29
C ARG A 257 1.76 19.71 -38.92
N MET A 258 2.97 20.22 -38.74
CA MET A 258 3.69 20.16 -37.46
C MET A 258 2.91 20.85 -36.33
N LYS A 259 2.28 22.00 -36.61
CA LYS A 259 1.43 22.69 -35.65
C LYS A 259 0.20 21.87 -35.27
N ASN A 260 -0.49 21.29 -36.26
CA ASN A 260 -1.65 20.44 -36.02
C ASN A 260 -1.29 19.18 -35.24
N ASP A 261 -0.16 18.54 -35.56
CA ASP A 261 0.35 17.37 -34.85
C ASP A 261 0.68 17.71 -33.39
N TYR A 262 1.27 18.87 -33.14
CA TYR A 262 1.55 19.37 -31.79
C TYR A 262 0.27 19.67 -30.99
N GLU A 263 -0.72 20.31 -31.62
CA GLU A 263 -2.03 20.56 -31.00
C GLU A 263 -2.77 19.25 -30.69
N ASN A 264 -2.70 18.27 -31.59
CA ASN A 264 -3.28 16.95 -31.38
C ASN A 264 -2.58 16.22 -30.22
N TYR A 265 -1.25 16.28 -30.15
CA TYR A 265 -0.49 15.72 -29.04
C TYR A 265 -0.88 16.35 -27.69
N LEU A 266 -1.02 17.68 -27.64
CA LEU A 266 -1.49 18.38 -26.43
C LEU A 266 -2.90 17.94 -26.01
N LYS A 267 -3.82 17.76 -26.96
CA LYS A 267 -5.18 17.25 -26.69
C LYS A 267 -5.13 15.82 -26.15
N GLU A 268 -4.35 14.93 -26.76
CA GLU A 268 -4.20 13.55 -26.29
C GLU A 268 -3.62 13.48 -24.87
N GLU A 269 -2.65 14.34 -24.55
CA GLU A 269 -2.06 14.40 -23.21
C GLU A 269 -3.08 14.92 -22.18
N ALA A 270 -3.85 15.95 -22.53
CA ALA A 270 -4.94 16.46 -21.68
C ALA A 270 -6.02 15.39 -21.45
N GLU A 271 -6.41 14.64 -22.48
CA GLU A 271 -7.36 13.53 -22.34
C GLU A 271 -6.81 12.36 -21.53
N ARG A 272 -5.50 12.07 -21.63
CA ARG A 272 -4.85 11.07 -20.80
C ARG A 272 -4.89 11.48 -19.33
N GLN A 273 -4.54 12.72 -19.05
CA GLN A 273 -4.54 13.26 -17.70
C GLN A 273 -5.96 13.32 -17.11
N ALA A 274 -6.95 13.75 -17.90
CA ALA A 274 -8.36 13.72 -17.49
C ALA A 274 -8.85 12.30 -17.14
N ARG A 275 -8.44 11.28 -17.92
CA ARG A 275 -8.75 9.88 -17.61
C ARG A 275 -8.07 9.39 -16.33
N GLU A 276 -6.83 9.79 -16.07
CA GLU A 276 -6.13 9.48 -14.83
C GLU A 276 -6.80 10.14 -13.62
N ASP A 277 -7.18 11.42 -13.74
CA ASP A 277 -7.89 12.16 -12.70
C ASP A 277 -9.27 11.57 -12.41
N GLN A 278 -10.01 11.15 -13.45
CA GLN A 278 -11.27 10.42 -13.28
C GLN A 278 -11.07 9.12 -12.51
N ARG A 279 -10.07 8.30 -12.88
CA ARG A 279 -9.74 7.07 -12.15
C ARG A 279 -9.34 7.34 -10.70
N HIS A 280 -8.55 8.39 -10.46
CA HIS A 280 -8.17 8.79 -9.11
C HIS A 280 -9.37 9.26 -8.28
N ASN A 281 -10.29 10.00 -8.88
CA ASN A 281 -11.51 10.46 -8.23
C ASN A 281 -12.47 9.29 -7.94
N GLU A 282 -12.63 8.34 -8.85
CA GLU A 282 -13.36 7.09 -8.60
C GLU A 282 -12.73 6.30 -7.46
N LEU A 283 -11.40 6.17 -7.43
CA LEU A 283 -10.70 5.51 -6.32
C LEU A 283 -10.99 6.20 -4.98
N ARG A 284 -10.92 7.55 -4.95
CA ARG A 284 -11.25 8.34 -3.75
C ARG A 284 -12.70 8.13 -3.30
N LYS A 285 -13.66 8.11 -4.24
CA LYS A 285 -15.07 7.82 -3.95
C LYS A 285 -15.24 6.43 -3.34
N MET A 286 -14.65 5.40 -3.95
CA MET A 286 -14.68 4.03 -3.43
C MET A 286 -14.09 3.93 -2.01
N TYR A 287 -12.97 4.62 -1.74
CA TYR A 287 -12.41 4.66 -0.39
C TYR A 287 -13.32 5.40 0.60
N SER A 288 -13.96 6.49 0.19
CA SER A 288 -14.90 7.22 1.04
C SER A 288 -16.13 6.38 1.37
N GLU A 289 -16.69 5.65 0.41
CA GLU A 289 -17.82 4.75 0.60
C GLU A 289 -17.47 3.60 1.55
N GLN A 290 -16.29 3.00 1.40
CA GLN A 290 -15.81 1.96 2.33
C GLN A 290 -15.62 2.48 3.76
N MET A 291 -15.18 3.73 3.91
CA MET A 291 -15.02 4.35 5.23
C MET A 291 -16.38 4.62 5.88
N GLU A 292 -17.36 5.08 5.09
CA GLU A 292 -18.73 5.31 5.56
C GLU A 292 -19.43 3.99 5.91
N GLU A 293 -19.28 2.95 5.08
CA GLU A 293 -19.81 1.61 5.36
C GLU A 293 -19.24 1.06 6.68
N ARG A 294 -17.92 1.16 6.89
CA ARG A 294 -17.28 0.78 8.16
C ARG A 294 -17.77 1.59 9.35
N ARG A 295 -18.08 2.87 9.14
CA ARG A 295 -18.64 3.73 10.20
C ARG A 295 -20.05 3.26 10.57
N ILE A 296 -20.91 3.04 9.60
CA ILE A 296 -22.27 2.53 9.79
C ILE A 296 -22.24 1.16 10.47
N GLU A 297 -21.34 0.28 10.09
CA GLU A 297 -21.19 -1.04 10.71
C GLU A 297 -20.78 -0.94 12.18
N LYS A 298 -19.80 -0.08 12.50
CA LYS A 298 -19.41 0.21 13.89
C LYS A 298 -20.55 0.82 14.70
N GLU A 299 -21.32 1.75 14.13
CA GLU A 299 -22.48 2.35 14.80
C GLU A 299 -23.56 1.30 15.08
N LYS A 300 -23.83 0.40 14.12
CA LYS A 300 -24.73 -0.76 14.32
C LYS A 300 -24.23 -1.70 15.41
N GLU A 301 -22.94 -2.00 15.44
CA GLU A 301 -22.34 -2.85 16.48
C GLU A 301 -22.42 -2.20 17.87
N GLN A 302 -22.13 -0.91 17.98
CA GLN A 302 -22.29 -0.16 19.23
C GLN A 302 -23.76 -0.12 19.69
N LEU A 303 -24.71 0.03 18.76
CA LEU A 303 -26.13 -0.02 19.10
C LEU A 303 -26.52 -1.42 19.61
N ARG A 304 -26.05 -2.49 18.97
CA ARG A 304 -26.26 -3.86 19.45
C ARG A 304 -25.68 -4.09 20.84
N GLN A 305 -24.44 -3.65 21.08
CA GLN A 305 -23.80 -3.74 22.39
C GLN A 305 -24.58 -2.97 23.46
N LYS A 306 -25.10 -1.78 23.14
CA LYS A 306 -25.95 -1.01 24.06
C LYS A 306 -27.24 -1.76 24.39
N ILE A 307 -27.92 -2.32 23.39
CA ILE A 307 -29.14 -3.10 23.58
C ILE A 307 -28.88 -4.36 24.41
N GLU A 308 -27.77 -5.07 24.17
CA GLU A 308 -27.38 -6.24 24.94
C GLU A 308 -27.03 -5.88 26.39
N ALA A 309 -26.25 -4.81 26.60
CA ALA A 309 -25.93 -4.30 27.93
C ALA A 309 -27.18 -3.86 28.70
N GLU A 310 -28.15 -3.21 28.04
CA GLU A 310 -29.43 -2.83 28.65
C GLU A 310 -30.26 -4.05 29.05
N LYS A 311 -30.31 -5.08 28.19
CA LYS A 311 -30.97 -6.36 28.51
C LYS A 311 -30.33 -7.07 29.69
N GLU A 312 -28.99 -7.10 29.73
CA GLU A 312 -28.25 -7.73 30.83
C GLU A 312 -28.42 -6.94 32.14
N ALA A 313 -28.37 -5.61 32.09
CA ALA A 313 -28.66 -4.75 33.23
C ALA A 313 -30.10 -4.97 33.74
N ALA A 314 -31.09 -5.06 32.85
CA ALA A 314 -32.47 -5.36 33.21
C ALA A 314 -32.62 -6.75 33.84
N ARG A 315 -31.90 -7.77 33.34
CA ARG A 315 -31.87 -9.12 33.93
C ARG A 315 -31.26 -9.09 35.34
N LEU A 316 -30.11 -8.45 35.51
CA LEU A 316 -29.45 -8.32 36.82
C LEU A 316 -30.32 -7.55 37.81
N ALA A 317 -31.01 -6.49 37.36
CA ALA A 317 -31.96 -5.76 38.20
C ALA A 317 -33.12 -6.66 38.68
N ARG A 318 -33.64 -7.54 37.82
CA ARG A 318 -34.68 -8.52 38.20
C ARG A 318 -34.15 -9.57 39.17
N GLU A 319 -32.96 -10.11 38.94
CA GLU A 319 -32.32 -11.08 39.84
C GLU A 319 -32.06 -10.46 41.21
N LEU A 320 -31.56 -9.23 41.26
CA LEU A 320 -31.29 -8.50 42.49
C LEU A 320 -32.59 -8.19 43.26
N LYS A 321 -33.65 -7.78 42.55
CA LYS A 321 -34.99 -7.61 43.14
C LYS A 321 -35.51 -8.93 43.71
N SER A 322 -35.45 -10.02 42.95
CA SER A 322 -35.86 -11.35 43.43
C SER A 322 -35.06 -11.80 44.66
N SER A 323 -33.76 -11.55 44.69
CA SER A 323 -32.91 -11.85 45.85
C SER A 323 -33.29 -11.00 47.07
N ARG A 324 -33.60 -9.71 46.89
CA ARG A 324 -34.08 -8.84 47.97
C ARG A 324 -35.43 -9.31 48.50
N ASP A 325 -36.35 -9.67 47.62
CA ASP A 325 -37.67 -10.18 47.99
C ASP A 325 -37.56 -11.51 48.75
N LYS A 326 -36.68 -12.42 48.33
CA LYS A 326 -36.37 -13.68 49.06
C LYS A 326 -35.78 -13.40 50.44
N ALA A 327 -34.79 -12.51 50.54
CA ALA A 327 -34.19 -12.15 51.82
C ALA A 327 -35.21 -11.49 52.77
N ALA A 328 -36.09 -10.64 52.25
CA ALA A 328 -37.18 -10.04 53.02
C ALA A 328 -38.19 -11.10 53.50
N ARG A 329 -38.52 -12.09 52.67
CA ARG A 329 -39.38 -13.23 53.06
C ARG A 329 -38.75 -14.05 54.17
N ILE A 330 -37.50 -14.47 54.02
CA ILE A 330 -36.77 -15.24 55.05
C ILE A 330 -36.76 -14.45 56.37
N LYS A 331 -36.42 -13.16 56.34
CA LYS A 331 -36.43 -12.32 57.54
C LYS A 331 -37.83 -12.22 58.17
N SER A 332 -38.89 -12.21 57.36
CA SER A 332 -40.27 -12.20 57.87
C SER A 332 -40.67 -13.54 58.49
N GLU A 333 -40.21 -14.66 57.93
CA GLU A 333 -40.43 -16.02 58.44
C GLU A 333 -39.65 -16.24 59.74
N GLU A 334 -38.38 -15.83 59.81
CA GLU A 334 -37.57 -15.83 61.03
C GLU A 334 -38.23 -15.00 62.15
N LYS A 335 -38.77 -13.82 61.81
CA LYS A 335 -39.48 -12.98 62.78
C LYS A 335 -40.72 -13.69 63.32
N LYS A 336 -41.49 -14.40 62.47
CA LYS A 336 -42.65 -15.18 62.90
C LYS A 336 -42.24 -16.34 63.79
N LEU A 337 -41.25 -17.13 63.37
CA LEU A 337 -40.71 -18.24 64.17
C LEU A 337 -40.22 -17.77 65.55
N TYR A 338 -39.56 -16.62 65.60
CA TYR A 338 -39.13 -16.04 66.87
C TYR A 338 -40.32 -15.62 67.75
N GLN A 339 -41.37 -15.02 67.16
CA GLN A 339 -42.59 -14.69 67.89
C GLN A 339 -43.30 -15.94 68.43
N ASP A 340 -43.39 -16.99 67.62
CA ASP A 340 -43.99 -18.27 68.00
C ASP A 340 -43.19 -18.90 69.16
N MET A 341 -41.86 -18.95 69.06
CA MET A 341 -40.98 -19.46 70.12
C MET A 341 -41.11 -18.68 71.43
N VAL A 342 -41.19 -17.34 71.36
CA VAL A 342 -41.41 -16.50 72.55
C VAL A 342 -42.78 -16.80 73.18
N SER A 343 -43.82 -16.99 72.35
CA SER A 343 -45.16 -17.34 72.84
C SER A 343 -45.19 -18.73 73.50
N GLU A 344 -44.51 -19.72 72.92
CA GLU A 344 -44.39 -21.08 73.46
C GLU A 344 -43.59 -21.08 74.77
N SER A 345 -42.50 -20.30 74.84
CA SER A 345 -41.71 -20.14 76.06
C SER A 345 -42.55 -19.52 77.19
N ALA A 346 -43.35 -18.49 76.89
CA ALA A 346 -44.27 -17.89 77.86
C ALA A 346 -45.34 -18.88 78.35
N GLN A 347 -45.90 -19.71 77.46
CA GLN A 347 -46.85 -20.75 77.84
C GLN A 347 -46.20 -21.83 78.71
N ASN A 348 -44.98 -22.25 78.38
CA ASN A 348 -44.20 -23.21 79.16
C ASN A 348 -43.86 -22.67 80.55
N GLU A 349 -43.56 -21.38 80.68
CA GLU A 349 -43.31 -20.75 81.98
C GLU A 349 -44.57 -20.76 82.86
N VAL A 350 -45.74 -20.47 82.29
CA VAL A 350 -47.03 -20.58 83.00
C VAL A 350 -47.30 -22.02 83.44
N LEU A 351 -47.02 -23.02 82.58
CA LEU A 351 -47.16 -24.43 82.95
C LEU A 351 -46.21 -24.82 84.09
N ARG A 352 -44.96 -24.36 84.06
CA ARG A 352 -43.97 -24.60 85.13
C ARG A 352 -44.42 -23.98 86.45
N GLN A 353 -44.96 -22.76 86.43
CA GLN A 353 -45.50 -22.11 87.63
C GLN A 353 -46.66 -22.91 88.21
N ARG A 354 -47.62 -23.35 87.38
CA ARG A 354 -48.72 -24.21 87.83
C ARG A 354 -48.26 -25.55 88.41
N LEU A 355 -47.26 -26.19 87.80
CA LEU A 355 -46.69 -27.43 88.32
C LEU A 355 -45.97 -27.19 89.65
N LYS A 356 -45.27 -26.07 89.80
CA LYS A 356 -44.62 -25.69 91.06
C LYS A 356 -45.63 -25.41 92.16
N GLU A 357 -46.74 -24.74 91.85
CA GLU A 357 -47.85 -24.51 92.77
C GLU A 357 -48.50 -25.82 93.21
N ARG A 358 -48.82 -26.71 92.25
CA ARG A 358 -49.37 -28.04 92.56
C ARG A 358 -48.42 -28.87 93.43
N ALA A 359 -47.13 -28.90 93.10
CA ALA A 359 -46.13 -29.60 93.91
C ALA A 359 -46.02 -29.02 95.33
N ALA A 360 -46.13 -27.70 95.48
CA ALA A 360 -46.15 -27.05 96.79
C ALA A 360 -47.42 -27.34 97.59
N GLU A 361 -48.58 -27.47 96.94
CA GLU A 361 -49.83 -27.91 97.56
C GLU A 361 -49.78 -29.37 98.01
N GLU A 362 -49.24 -30.25 97.16
CA GLU A 362 -49.01 -31.66 97.49
C GLU A 362 -48.02 -31.80 98.66
N ASP A 363 -46.93 -31.03 98.68
CA ASP A 363 -45.97 -31.04 99.78
C ASP A 363 -46.61 -30.52 101.10
N LYS A 364 -47.41 -29.45 101.04
CA LYS A 364 -48.20 -28.99 102.20
C LYS A 364 -49.17 -30.06 102.70
N LYS A 365 -49.84 -30.78 101.79
CA LYS A 365 -50.74 -31.87 102.15
C LYS A 365 -49.98 -33.02 102.80
N MET A 366 -48.85 -33.42 102.22
CA MET A 366 -47.98 -34.46 102.78
C MET A 366 -47.44 -34.06 104.16
N MET A 367 -47.05 -32.80 104.35
CA MET A 367 -46.63 -32.27 105.66
C MET A 367 -47.78 -32.25 106.68
N ALA A 368 -49.00 -31.91 106.26
CA ALA A 368 -50.17 -31.96 107.13
C ALA A 368 -50.54 -33.41 107.52
N GLU A 369 -50.50 -34.34 106.57
CA GLU A 369 -50.71 -35.77 106.82
C GLU A 369 -49.61 -36.36 107.70
N HIS A 370 -48.36 -35.97 107.47
CA HIS A 370 -47.21 -36.38 108.29
C HIS A 370 -47.31 -35.80 109.70
N LYS A 371 -47.69 -34.53 109.85
CA LYS A 371 -47.97 -33.91 111.15
C LYS A 371 -49.11 -34.61 111.87
N ALA A 372 -50.23 -34.87 111.19
CA ALA A 372 -51.35 -35.62 111.78
C ALA A 372 -50.98 -37.07 112.15
N ARG A 373 -50.07 -37.70 111.39
CA ARG A 373 -49.51 -39.01 111.72
C ARG A 373 -48.60 -38.93 112.94
N LEU A 374 -47.73 -37.93 113.02
CA LEU A 374 -46.89 -37.68 114.19
C LEU A 374 -47.74 -37.35 115.42
N ASP A 375 -48.77 -36.53 115.31
CA ASP A 375 -49.68 -36.23 116.43
C ASP A 375 -50.43 -37.50 116.89
N LYS A 376 -50.84 -38.37 115.96
CA LYS A 376 -51.42 -39.69 116.30
C LYS A 376 -50.39 -40.64 116.92
N GLU A 377 -49.17 -40.64 116.41
CA GLU A 377 -48.07 -41.43 116.95
C GLU A 377 -47.62 -40.91 118.31
N ASP A 378 -47.63 -39.61 118.55
CA ASP A 378 -47.27 -38.97 119.81
C ASP A 378 -48.42 -39.07 120.82
N ALA A 379 -49.69 -39.06 120.40
CA ALA A 379 -50.80 -39.44 121.27
C ALA A 379 -50.72 -40.93 121.65
N LYS A 380 -50.34 -41.80 120.70
CA LYS A 380 -50.08 -43.22 120.96
C LYS A 380 -48.84 -43.43 121.80
N ARG A 381 -47.76 -42.67 121.60
CA ARG A 381 -46.53 -42.71 122.40
C ARG A 381 -46.77 -42.13 123.77
N ALA A 382 -47.52 -41.05 123.93
CA ALA A 382 -47.88 -40.51 125.24
C ALA A 382 -48.72 -41.54 126.01
N LYS A 383 -49.71 -42.17 125.36
CA LYS A 383 -50.48 -43.27 125.96
C LYS A 383 -49.60 -44.49 126.27
N ALA A 384 -48.74 -44.90 125.35
CA ALA A 384 -47.82 -46.01 125.52
C ALA A 384 -46.65 -45.70 126.45
N LEU A 385 -46.30 -44.43 126.67
CA LEU A 385 -45.27 -43.91 127.58
C LEU A 385 -45.88 -43.74 128.97
N GLN A 386 -47.18 -43.47 129.09
CA GLN A 386 -47.91 -43.57 130.35
C GLN A 386 -48.08 -45.05 130.77
N ASP A 387 -48.43 -45.91 129.81
CA ASP A 387 -48.47 -47.38 130.00
C ASP A 387 -47.06 -48.01 130.16
N ARG A 388 -46.01 -47.40 129.56
CA ARG A 388 -44.61 -47.80 129.77
C ARG A 388 -44.08 -47.25 131.07
N MET A 389 -44.27 -45.98 131.44
CA MET A 389 -43.76 -45.43 132.71
C MET A 389 -44.33 -46.22 133.90
N SER A 390 -45.60 -46.65 133.83
CA SER A 390 -46.18 -47.57 134.83
C SER A 390 -45.64 -49.01 134.79
N ARG A 391 -44.95 -49.43 133.71
CA ARG A 391 -44.31 -50.76 133.57
C ARG A 391 -42.76 -50.70 133.60
N TYR A 392 -42.15 -49.53 133.45
CA TYR A 392 -40.71 -49.25 133.42
C TYR A 392 -40.20 -48.68 134.75
N GLU A 393 -41.07 -48.38 135.72
CA GLU A 393 -40.69 -48.38 137.14
C GLU A 393 -40.32 -49.80 137.64
N ALA A 394 -40.69 -50.86 136.92
CA ALA A 394 -40.39 -52.23 137.31
C ALA A 394 -39.20 -52.88 136.58
N ILE A 395 -38.82 -52.45 135.36
CA ILE A 395 -37.72 -53.08 134.60
C ILE A 395 -37.04 -52.02 133.71
N GLY A 396 -36.26 -51.15 134.35
CA GLY A 396 -35.30 -50.26 133.70
C GLY A 396 -33.95 -50.95 133.55
N ASN A 397 -33.28 -50.68 132.42
CA ASN A 397 -32.00 -51.18 131.90
C ASN A 397 -32.02 -52.41 130.98
N ASP A 398 -31.25 -52.26 129.90
CA ASP A 398 -30.76 -53.28 128.95
C ASP A 398 -31.51 -53.51 127.63
N TRP A 399 -31.59 -52.46 126.80
CA TRP A 399 -31.76 -52.63 125.34
C TRP A 399 -30.97 -51.60 124.50
N ALA A 400 -29.79 -51.19 125.00
CA ALA A 400 -28.84 -50.33 124.29
C ALA A 400 -27.67 -51.11 123.67
N THR A 401 -27.81 -52.42 123.48
CA THR A 401 -26.74 -53.30 122.99
C THR A 401 -27.21 -54.19 121.84
N SER A 402 -27.08 -53.62 120.63
CA SER A 402 -26.77 -54.27 119.34
C SER A 402 -27.88 -54.33 118.27
N GLY A 403 -27.57 -53.78 117.08
CA GLY A 403 -28.37 -54.00 115.86
C GLY A 403 -28.00 -53.17 114.62
N ALA A 404 -27.29 -53.80 113.67
CA ALA A 404 -27.40 -53.71 112.19
C ALA A 404 -27.09 -52.42 111.38
N GLY A 405 -26.55 -51.33 111.93
CA GLY A 405 -26.23 -50.10 111.15
C GLY A 405 -24.91 -50.12 110.35
N ALA A 406 -23.91 -50.86 110.79
CA ALA A 406 -22.54 -50.74 110.27
C ALA A 406 -22.28 -51.44 108.92
N LYS A 407 -23.09 -52.44 108.54
CA LYS A 407 -22.85 -53.23 107.30
C LYS A 407 -23.27 -52.49 106.02
N LYS A 408 -24.33 -51.67 106.06
CA LYS A 408 -24.82 -50.95 104.86
C LYS A 408 -23.90 -49.81 104.41
N ALA A 409 -23.27 -49.10 105.35
CA ALA A 409 -22.35 -48.00 105.03
C ALA A 409 -21.05 -48.46 104.33
N ALA A 410 -20.65 -49.73 104.52
CA ALA A 410 -19.43 -50.27 103.91
C ALA A 410 -19.62 -50.71 102.45
N GLU A 411 -20.83 -51.10 102.05
CA GLU A 411 -21.15 -51.51 100.68
C GLU A 411 -21.35 -50.30 99.76
N GLU A 412 -21.98 -49.24 100.25
CA GLU A 412 -22.23 -48.01 99.51
C GLU A 412 -20.92 -47.28 99.12
N LYS A 413 -19.93 -47.31 100.02
CA LYS A 413 -18.58 -46.75 99.77
C LYS A 413 -17.83 -47.50 98.67
N LYS A 414 -17.98 -48.83 98.56
CA LYS A 414 -17.33 -49.63 97.51
C LYS A 414 -17.92 -49.39 96.12
N MET A 415 -19.23 -49.16 96.03
CA MET A 415 -19.91 -48.84 94.77
C MET A 415 -19.48 -47.48 94.21
N MET A 416 -19.40 -46.45 95.06
CA MET A 416 -18.97 -45.10 94.64
C MET A 416 -17.52 -45.07 94.14
N ASP A 417 -16.63 -45.87 94.74
CA ASP A 417 -15.24 -45.98 94.29
C ASP A 417 -15.10 -46.64 92.89
N ILE A 418 -16.02 -47.53 92.51
CA ILE A 418 -16.03 -48.16 91.17
C ILE A 418 -16.48 -47.15 90.13
N VAL A 419 -17.57 -46.42 90.40
CA VAL A 419 -18.10 -45.38 89.48
C VAL A 419 -17.07 -44.28 89.24
N ASN A 420 -16.36 -43.83 90.27
CA ASN A 420 -15.32 -42.81 90.14
C ASN A 420 -14.12 -43.28 89.30
N ARG A 421 -13.78 -44.58 89.35
CA ARG A 421 -12.69 -45.14 88.51
C ARG A 421 -13.10 -45.25 87.04
N GLU A 422 -14.36 -45.56 86.74
CA GLU A 422 -14.85 -45.62 85.36
C GLU A 422 -14.99 -44.23 84.74
N ALA A 423 -15.48 -43.24 85.49
CA ALA A 423 -15.55 -41.85 85.04
C ALA A 423 -14.15 -41.32 84.67
N LYS A 424 -13.16 -41.52 85.55
CA LYS A 424 -11.77 -41.10 85.29
C LYS A 424 -11.16 -41.76 84.05
N LYS A 425 -11.42 -43.05 83.82
CA LYS A 425 -10.97 -43.77 82.61
C LYS A 425 -11.65 -43.28 81.32
N LYS A 426 -12.81 -42.63 81.42
CA LYS A 426 -13.50 -42.04 80.27
C LYS A 426 -12.91 -40.66 79.96
N ASP A 427 -12.72 -39.84 80.99
CA ASP A 427 -12.09 -38.52 80.87
C ASP A 427 -10.66 -38.64 80.28
N ASP A 428 -9.84 -39.57 80.78
CA ASP A 428 -8.49 -39.81 80.26
C ASP A 428 -8.50 -40.22 78.76
N ARG A 429 -9.55 -40.92 78.32
CA ARG A 429 -9.70 -41.34 76.91
C ARG A 429 -10.14 -40.20 76.00
N ASP A 430 -11.03 -39.34 76.49
CA ASP A 430 -11.49 -38.17 75.76
C ASP A 430 -10.38 -37.11 75.65
N ASP A 431 -9.59 -36.91 76.71
CA ASP A 431 -8.41 -36.04 76.70
C ASP A 431 -7.36 -36.49 75.69
N GLU A 432 -7.08 -37.80 75.62
CA GLU A 432 -6.10 -38.34 74.66
C GLU A 432 -6.60 -38.24 73.21
N ARG A 433 -7.91 -38.33 72.97
CA ARG A 433 -8.49 -38.09 71.65
C ARG A 433 -8.37 -36.62 71.26
N ILE A 434 -8.70 -35.70 72.18
CA ILE A 434 -8.59 -34.26 71.95
C ILE A 434 -7.14 -33.87 71.65
N ARG A 435 -6.16 -34.49 72.35
CA ARG A 435 -4.73 -34.28 72.09
C ARG A 435 -4.34 -34.72 70.68
N ARG A 436 -4.73 -35.93 70.26
CA ARG A 436 -4.46 -36.46 68.90
C ARG A 436 -5.10 -35.62 67.80
N ASP A 437 -6.35 -35.19 67.98
CA ASP A 437 -7.04 -34.36 66.98
C ASP A 437 -6.39 -32.96 66.85
N LYS A 438 -5.93 -32.38 67.98
CA LYS A 438 -5.17 -31.12 67.98
C LYS A 438 -3.83 -31.25 67.28
N GLU A 439 -3.07 -32.31 67.57
CA GLU A 439 -1.77 -32.57 66.94
C GLU A 439 -1.91 -32.77 65.43
N LYS A 440 -2.91 -33.54 64.98
CA LYS A 440 -3.20 -33.73 63.55
C LYS A 440 -3.53 -32.42 62.85
N LEU A 441 -4.36 -31.58 63.48
CA LEU A 441 -4.73 -30.27 62.92
C LEU A 441 -3.53 -29.31 62.82
N VAL A 442 -2.56 -29.41 63.73
CA VAL A 442 -1.28 -28.68 63.64
C VAL A 442 -0.43 -29.21 62.49
N GLN A 443 -0.31 -30.53 62.33
CA GLN A 443 0.44 -31.15 61.23
C GLN A 443 -0.16 -30.79 59.85
N ASP A 444 -1.48 -30.86 59.70
CA ASP A 444 -2.17 -30.49 58.46
C ASP A 444 -1.95 -29.01 58.11
N LYS A 445 -2.00 -28.11 59.12
CA LYS A 445 -1.69 -26.68 58.94
C LYS A 445 -0.25 -26.46 58.47
N ILE A 446 0.71 -27.19 59.02
CA ILE A 446 2.13 -27.09 58.61
C ILE A 446 2.30 -27.60 57.18
N MET A 447 1.67 -28.73 56.83
CA MET A 447 1.73 -29.30 55.48
C MET A 447 1.14 -28.33 54.44
N MET A 448 -0.04 -27.76 54.71
CA MET A 448 -0.68 -26.78 53.83
C MET A 448 0.16 -25.50 53.66
N LYS A 449 0.81 -25.03 54.73
CA LYS A 449 1.74 -23.89 54.64
C LYS A 449 2.95 -24.20 53.75
N LYS A 450 3.54 -25.39 53.89
CA LYS A 450 4.66 -25.83 53.04
C LYS A 450 4.25 -25.94 51.57
N LEU A 451 3.11 -26.55 51.28
CA LEU A 451 2.59 -26.71 49.93
C LEU A 451 2.27 -25.35 49.28
N ASN A 452 1.64 -24.44 50.01
CA ASN A 452 1.40 -23.06 49.53
C ASN A 452 2.71 -22.32 49.26
N SER A 453 3.72 -22.48 50.12
CA SER A 453 5.04 -21.89 49.91
C SER A 453 5.71 -22.43 48.65
N GLN A 454 5.64 -23.74 48.41
CA GLN A 454 6.18 -24.35 47.19
C GLN A 454 5.48 -23.84 45.94
N LEU A 455 4.14 -23.78 45.96
CA LEU A 455 3.36 -23.22 44.85
C LEU A 455 3.70 -21.75 44.55
N MET A 456 3.93 -20.95 45.58
CA MET A 456 4.35 -19.55 45.40
C MET A 456 5.75 -19.43 44.79
N VAL A 457 6.69 -20.29 45.21
CA VAL A 457 8.04 -20.33 44.62
C VAL A 457 8.00 -20.79 43.17
N GLU A 458 7.23 -21.84 42.84
CA GLU A 458 7.05 -22.27 41.46
C GLU A 458 6.41 -21.20 40.59
N LYS A 459 5.39 -20.50 41.11
CA LYS A 459 4.75 -19.40 40.41
C LYS A 459 5.75 -18.27 40.16
N ALA A 460 6.52 -17.87 41.16
CA ALA A 460 7.55 -16.83 41.00
C ALA A 460 8.63 -17.24 39.99
N ALA A 461 9.01 -18.53 39.94
CA ALA A 461 9.94 -19.05 38.95
C ALA A 461 9.35 -19.02 37.53
N ARG A 462 8.07 -19.39 37.35
CA ARG A 462 7.37 -19.27 36.05
C ARG A 462 7.24 -17.83 35.60
N ASP A 463 6.79 -16.93 36.49
CA ASP A 463 6.65 -15.50 36.19
C ASP A 463 8.00 -14.88 35.80
N LYS A 464 9.10 -15.27 36.46
CA LYS A 464 10.45 -14.84 36.09
C LYS A 464 10.89 -15.38 34.74
N ALA A 465 10.64 -16.66 34.46
CA ALA A 465 10.97 -17.27 33.16
C ALA A 465 10.16 -16.62 32.01
N GLU A 466 8.89 -16.31 32.23
CA GLU A 466 8.06 -15.56 31.28
C GLU A 466 8.60 -14.15 31.04
N ALA A 467 8.99 -13.44 32.10
CA ALA A 467 9.59 -12.11 31.99
C ALA A 467 10.94 -12.13 31.24
N ASP A 468 11.79 -13.11 31.51
CA ASP A 468 13.07 -13.29 30.82
C ASP A 468 12.85 -13.61 29.32
N ASN A 469 11.86 -14.46 29.00
CA ASN A 469 11.46 -14.76 27.63
C ASN A 469 10.93 -13.51 26.90
N GLU A 470 10.06 -12.73 27.55
CA GLU A 470 9.51 -11.50 26.97
C GLU A 470 10.59 -10.44 26.73
N MET A 471 11.53 -10.29 27.68
CA MET A 471 12.71 -9.44 27.53
C MET A 471 13.61 -9.89 26.37
N SER A 472 13.86 -11.19 26.24
CA SER A 472 14.64 -11.75 25.13
C SER A 472 13.97 -11.49 23.78
N PHE A 473 12.65 -11.67 23.71
CA PHE A 473 11.86 -11.42 22.52
C PHE A 473 11.89 -9.93 22.15
N ALA A 474 11.66 -9.04 23.10
CA ALA A 474 11.73 -7.60 22.88
C ALA A 474 13.10 -7.16 22.35
N ARG A 475 14.20 -7.67 22.93
CA ARG A 475 15.57 -7.40 22.44
C ARG A 475 15.77 -7.88 21.01
N SER A 476 15.33 -9.10 20.69
CA SER A 476 15.43 -9.65 19.33
C SER A 476 14.64 -8.81 18.31
N LEU A 477 13.48 -8.30 18.71
CA LEU A 477 12.63 -7.48 17.86
C LEU A 477 13.29 -6.13 17.57
N ILE A 478 13.84 -5.47 18.60
CA ILE A 478 14.60 -4.22 18.44
C ILE A 478 15.82 -4.43 17.53
N SER A 479 16.57 -5.53 17.72
CA SER A 479 17.71 -5.87 16.88
C SER A 479 17.30 -6.06 15.43
N ARG A 480 16.20 -6.78 15.18
CA ARG A 480 15.66 -7.02 13.83
C ARG A 480 15.19 -5.73 13.18
N THR A 481 14.45 -4.88 13.89
CA THR A 481 14.00 -3.58 13.36
C THR A 481 15.17 -2.68 13.02
N ASN A 482 16.21 -2.66 13.86
CA ASN A 482 17.42 -1.88 13.59
C ASN A 482 18.18 -2.41 12.37
N ALA A 483 18.28 -3.74 12.21
CA ALA A 483 18.89 -4.35 11.03
C ALA A 483 18.12 -4.02 9.74
N GLU A 484 16.79 -4.08 9.77
CA GLU A 484 15.93 -3.71 8.64
C GLU A 484 16.06 -2.23 8.28
N MET A 485 16.06 -1.33 9.28
CA MET A 485 16.30 0.11 9.06
C MET A 485 17.70 0.38 8.48
N ASN A 486 18.73 -0.30 8.96
CA ASN A 486 20.09 -0.15 8.44
C ASN A 486 20.20 -0.68 6.99
N ALA A 487 19.55 -1.79 6.67
CA ALA A 487 19.48 -2.30 5.30
C ALA A 487 18.74 -1.34 4.36
N GLU A 488 17.66 -0.71 4.82
CA GLU A 488 16.93 0.30 4.06
C GLU A 488 17.77 1.58 3.84
N ARG A 489 18.48 2.05 4.88
CA ARG A 489 19.44 3.16 4.76
C ARG A 489 20.52 2.85 3.75
N ALA A 490 21.15 1.68 3.81
CA ALA A 490 22.17 1.25 2.86
C ALA A 490 21.63 1.19 1.42
N LYS A 491 20.39 0.71 1.22
CA LYS A 491 19.73 0.70 -0.09
C LYS A 491 19.48 2.11 -0.62
N ASN A 492 19.04 3.03 0.24
CA ASN A 492 18.82 4.42 -0.13
C ASN A 492 20.13 5.15 -0.43
N GLU A 493 21.20 4.89 0.31
CA GLU A 493 22.54 5.41 0.00
C GLU A 493 23.06 4.91 -1.34
N ARG A 494 22.87 3.62 -1.65
CA ARG A 494 23.21 3.07 -2.98
C ARG A 494 22.44 3.79 -4.09
N ARG A 495 21.12 3.92 -3.96
CA ARG A 495 20.29 4.67 -4.93
C ARG A 495 20.76 6.11 -5.10
N ARG A 496 21.16 6.77 -4.01
CA ARG A 496 21.69 8.14 -4.06
C ARG A 496 23.03 8.21 -4.78
N LYS A 497 23.93 7.24 -4.53
CA LYS A 497 25.21 7.13 -5.27
C LYS A 497 24.95 6.88 -6.76
N ASP A 498 24.10 5.92 -7.11
CA ASP A 498 23.73 5.62 -8.49
C ASP A 498 23.14 6.86 -9.21
N ALA A 499 22.29 7.62 -8.53
CA ALA A 499 21.72 8.87 -9.06
C ALA A 499 22.78 9.97 -9.25
N LEU A 500 23.75 10.07 -8.33
CA LEU A 500 24.86 11.01 -8.48
C LEU A 500 25.78 10.63 -9.64
N ASP A 501 26.07 9.33 -9.81
CA ASP A 501 26.90 8.83 -10.89
C ASP A 501 26.19 9.00 -12.25
N TYR A 502 24.88 8.75 -12.31
CA TYR A 502 24.06 9.07 -13.48
C TYR A 502 24.13 10.57 -13.82
N LYS A 503 23.98 11.45 -12.81
CA LYS A 503 24.09 12.90 -13.01
C LYS A 503 25.47 13.32 -13.51
N LYS A 504 26.55 12.73 -12.99
CA LYS A 504 27.92 12.98 -13.48
C LYS A 504 28.06 12.56 -14.94
N ASN A 505 27.59 11.36 -15.29
CA ASN A 505 27.64 10.87 -16.67
C ASN A 505 26.85 11.77 -17.62
N LEU A 506 25.69 12.28 -17.20
CA LEU A 506 24.90 13.23 -17.99
C LEU A 506 25.64 14.56 -18.19
N VAL A 507 26.31 15.08 -17.16
CA VAL A 507 27.15 16.28 -17.29
C VAL A 507 28.29 16.05 -18.27
N THR A 508 28.96 14.89 -18.20
CA THR A 508 30.01 14.52 -19.16
C THR A 508 29.46 14.45 -20.59
N GLN A 509 28.30 13.83 -20.80
CA GLN A 509 27.65 13.79 -22.12
C GLN A 509 27.30 15.19 -22.66
N ILE A 510 26.81 16.08 -21.80
CA ILE A 510 26.54 17.48 -22.18
C ILE A 510 27.84 18.19 -22.55
N ALA A 511 28.93 17.97 -21.81
CA ALA A 511 30.23 18.54 -22.12
C ALA A 511 30.78 18.00 -23.46
N ASP A 512 30.69 16.69 -23.69
CA ASP A 512 31.11 16.04 -24.93
C ASP A 512 30.30 16.56 -26.12
N ASN A 513 28.98 16.68 -25.98
CA ASN A 513 28.11 17.27 -27.00
C ASN A 513 28.46 18.74 -27.28
N ARG A 514 28.85 19.51 -26.26
CA ARG A 514 29.33 20.89 -26.47
C ARG A 514 30.65 20.94 -27.23
N VAL A 515 31.59 20.06 -26.88
CA VAL A 515 32.86 19.93 -27.62
C VAL A 515 32.60 19.49 -29.06
N GLN A 516 31.65 18.58 -29.26
CA GLN A 516 31.27 18.11 -30.59
C GLN A 516 30.58 19.21 -31.41
N ALA A 517 29.65 19.97 -30.83
CA ALA A 517 29.05 21.14 -31.46
C ALA A 517 30.10 22.22 -31.78
N GLN A 518 31.10 22.42 -30.92
CA GLN A 518 32.24 23.29 -31.22
C GLN A 518 33.11 22.73 -32.35
N ARG A 519 33.30 21.40 -32.43
CA ARG A 519 34.02 20.76 -33.54
C ARG A 519 33.27 20.93 -34.85
N GLU A 520 31.96 20.74 -34.86
CA GLU A 520 31.10 20.98 -36.02
C GLU A 520 31.11 22.47 -36.42
N GLN A 521 31.16 23.40 -35.45
CA GLN A 521 31.40 24.82 -35.73
C GLN A 521 32.81 25.09 -36.27
N THR A 522 33.82 24.31 -35.89
CA THR A 522 35.14 24.37 -36.55
C THR A 522 35.20 23.65 -37.88
N GLU A 523 34.27 22.75 -38.21
CA GLU A 523 34.10 22.18 -39.55
C GLU A 523 33.44 23.18 -40.52
N LEU A 524 32.72 24.19 -40.01
CA LEU A 524 32.38 25.40 -40.75
C LEU A 524 33.59 26.33 -41.00
N ALA A 525 34.74 26.06 -40.37
CA ALA A 525 35.99 26.73 -40.71
C ALA A 525 36.68 26.00 -41.86
N VAL A 526 37.16 26.76 -42.84
CA VAL A 526 37.88 26.28 -44.02
C VAL A 526 38.94 25.24 -43.61
N SER A 527 38.82 24.03 -44.14
CA SER A 527 39.67 22.89 -43.80
C SER A 527 41.15 23.25 -44.00
N LYS A 528 42.07 22.64 -43.23
CA LYS A 528 43.52 22.88 -43.41
C LYS A 528 43.98 22.65 -44.85
N THR A 529 43.39 21.69 -45.56
CA THR A 529 43.70 21.40 -46.97
C THR A 529 43.13 22.46 -47.92
N GLU A 530 41.91 22.93 -47.69
CA GLU A 530 41.30 24.02 -48.45
C GLU A 530 42.03 25.35 -48.21
N ARG A 531 42.50 25.58 -46.98
CA ARG A 531 43.31 26.74 -46.61
C ARG A 531 44.68 26.71 -47.29
N ALA A 532 45.27 25.53 -47.46
CA ALA A 532 46.51 25.36 -48.21
C ALA A 532 46.31 25.60 -49.72
N MET A 533 45.24 25.06 -50.31
CA MET A 533 44.89 25.28 -51.72
C MET A 533 44.61 26.76 -52.02
N ASN A 534 43.94 27.46 -51.09
CA ASN A 534 43.60 28.87 -51.23
C ASN A 534 44.63 29.82 -50.59
N SER A 535 45.81 29.32 -50.21
CA SER A 535 46.82 30.09 -49.46
C SER A 535 47.25 31.38 -50.16
N LYS A 536 47.38 31.36 -51.49
CA LYS A 536 47.69 32.56 -52.31
C LYS A 536 46.57 33.60 -52.27
N LEU A 537 45.31 33.17 -52.17
CA LEU A 537 44.16 34.06 -52.07
C LEU A 537 44.10 34.70 -50.67
N PHE A 538 44.37 33.90 -49.63
CA PHE A 538 44.47 34.38 -48.24
C PHE A 538 45.66 35.33 -48.01
N ALA A 539 46.80 35.08 -48.66
CA ALA A 539 47.95 35.99 -48.62
C ALA A 539 47.62 37.35 -49.26
N LYS A 540 46.98 37.35 -50.45
CA LYS A 540 46.48 38.58 -51.08
C LYS A 540 45.46 39.33 -50.23
N LEU A 541 44.56 38.61 -49.57
CA LEU A 541 43.62 39.20 -48.61
C LEU A 541 44.33 39.88 -47.46
N HIS A 542 45.42 39.30 -46.92
CA HIS A 542 46.20 39.89 -45.83
C HIS A 542 47.02 41.12 -46.24
N GLU A 543 47.52 41.15 -47.47
CA GLU A 543 48.34 42.25 -48.00
C GLU A 543 47.49 43.44 -48.48
N ASP A 544 46.28 43.18 -48.97
CA ASP A 544 45.43 44.17 -49.64
C ASP A 544 44.33 44.69 -48.69
N SER A 545 44.67 45.66 -47.83
CA SER A 545 43.76 46.15 -46.78
C SER A 545 42.49 46.81 -47.32
N GLU A 546 42.53 47.33 -48.56
CA GLU A 546 41.35 47.87 -49.24
C GLU A 546 40.34 46.78 -49.60
N LEU A 547 40.82 45.59 -49.97
CA LEU A 547 39.98 44.45 -50.30
C LEU A 547 39.28 43.92 -49.05
N ILE A 548 39.99 43.84 -47.91
CA ILE A 548 39.37 43.56 -46.61
C ILE A 548 38.31 44.59 -46.26
N GLY A 549 38.58 45.88 -46.47
CA GLY A 549 37.61 46.97 -46.22
C GLY A 549 36.33 46.82 -47.06
N LYS A 550 36.46 46.45 -48.35
CA LYS A 550 35.32 46.20 -49.25
C LYS A 550 34.55 44.93 -48.87
N ILE A 551 35.23 43.88 -48.38
CA ILE A 551 34.60 42.66 -47.90
C ILE A 551 33.83 42.91 -46.61
N ASN A 552 34.41 43.63 -45.65
CA ASN A 552 33.72 43.99 -44.41
C ASN A 552 32.51 44.89 -44.69
N GLN A 553 32.64 45.89 -45.57
CA GLN A 553 31.49 46.70 -46.00
C GLN A 553 30.38 45.85 -46.64
N ARG A 554 30.73 44.87 -47.49
CA ARG A 554 29.72 43.96 -48.06
C ARG A 554 29.09 43.08 -46.98
N TYR A 555 29.89 42.55 -46.07
CA TYR A 555 29.41 41.71 -44.97
C TYR A 555 28.47 42.50 -44.04
N ASP A 556 28.80 43.75 -43.71
CA ASP A 556 27.93 44.63 -42.92
C ASP A 556 26.65 44.99 -43.68
N THR A 557 26.71 45.20 -45.00
CA THR A 557 25.50 45.44 -45.81
C THR A 557 24.62 44.20 -45.97
N GLU A 558 25.21 43.00 -46.00
CA GLU A 558 24.47 41.73 -46.05
C GLU A 558 23.92 41.34 -44.68
N ALA A 559 24.65 41.61 -43.59
CA ALA A 559 24.17 41.51 -42.21
C ALA A 559 23.03 42.50 -41.97
N ALA A 560 23.11 43.73 -42.49
CA ALA A 560 22.03 44.70 -42.43
C ALA A 560 20.81 44.29 -43.29
N ARG A 561 21.02 43.62 -44.42
CA ARG A 561 19.94 43.06 -45.25
C ARG A 561 19.25 41.86 -44.60
N THR A 562 20.00 40.98 -43.94
CA THR A 562 19.47 39.82 -43.18
C THR A 562 18.75 40.26 -41.91
N ALA A 563 19.25 41.29 -41.21
CA ALA A 563 18.55 41.92 -40.09
C ALA A 563 17.25 42.64 -40.54
N ARG A 564 17.22 43.25 -41.73
CA ARG A 564 15.99 43.79 -42.33
C ARG A 564 14.98 42.69 -42.69
N THR A 565 15.43 41.57 -43.26
CA THR A 565 14.53 40.45 -43.56
C THR A 565 14.01 39.72 -42.32
N GLN A 566 14.74 39.73 -41.21
CA GLN A 566 14.22 39.26 -39.91
C GLN A 566 13.21 40.25 -39.29
N ARG A 567 13.42 41.57 -39.39
CA ARG A 567 12.42 42.57 -38.95
C ARG A 567 11.14 42.58 -39.81
N ASP A 568 11.26 42.41 -41.12
CA ASP A 568 10.11 42.35 -42.02
C ASP A 568 9.37 41.00 -41.93
N GLY A 569 10.03 39.95 -41.42
CA GLY A 569 9.40 38.70 -41.01
C GLY A 569 8.66 38.78 -39.66
N GLU A 570 9.14 39.59 -38.72
CA GLU A 570 8.46 39.86 -37.45
C GLU A 570 7.29 40.85 -37.59
N GLY A 571 7.29 41.71 -38.62
CA GLY A 571 6.20 42.64 -38.93
C GLY A 571 4.88 41.98 -39.36
N VAL A 572 4.93 40.74 -39.87
CA VAL A 572 3.72 39.94 -40.19
C VAL A 572 3.27 39.09 -38.99
N ALA A 573 4.16 38.78 -38.05
CA ALA A 573 3.82 38.08 -36.81
C ALA A 573 3.15 39.01 -35.76
N SER A 574 3.34 40.33 -35.85
CA SER A 574 2.76 41.29 -34.90
C SER A 574 1.32 41.75 -35.22
N LEU A 575 0.69 41.26 -36.30
CA LEU A 575 -0.70 41.60 -36.68
C LEU A 575 -1.71 40.46 -36.42
N MET A 576 -1.32 39.41 -35.70
CA MET A 576 -2.21 38.28 -35.34
C MET A 576 -2.18 37.90 -33.85
N VAL A 577 -1.91 38.87 -32.96
CA VAL A 577 -2.11 38.70 -31.51
C VAL A 577 -2.87 39.91 -30.94
N HIS A 578 -4.09 40.11 -31.42
CA HIS A 578 -5.12 40.84 -30.68
C HIS A 578 -6.44 40.10 -30.89
N ASP A 579 -6.69 39.12 -30.01
CA ASP A 579 -8.03 38.71 -29.52
C ASP A 579 -7.89 37.49 -28.61
N ASN A 580 -7.65 37.73 -27.31
CA ASN A 580 -8.23 36.99 -26.18
C ASN A 580 -7.50 37.31 -24.87
N LEU A 581 -7.78 38.47 -24.29
CA LEU A 581 -7.66 38.68 -22.85
C LEU A 581 -8.81 39.58 -22.35
N GLY A 582 -9.98 38.96 -22.17
CA GLY A 582 -10.96 39.26 -21.13
C GLY A 582 -11.31 37.91 -20.51
N VAL A 583 -11.27 37.67 -19.21
CA VAL A 583 -12.02 38.36 -18.15
C VAL A 583 -11.29 38.15 -16.82
N VAL A 584 -10.81 39.23 -16.19
CA VAL A 584 -10.67 39.29 -14.72
C VAL A 584 -11.42 40.52 -14.26
N GLY A 585 -12.40 40.25 -13.39
CA GLY A 585 -13.39 41.20 -12.92
C GLY A 585 -12.79 42.39 -12.18
N LYS A 586 -13.40 43.54 -12.49
CA LYS A 586 -13.33 44.84 -11.82
C LYS A 586 -13.51 44.73 -10.30
N GLY A 587 -12.86 45.64 -9.59
CA GLY A 587 -13.66 46.64 -8.87
C GLY A 587 -13.18 47.11 -7.49
N ARG A 588 -12.70 48.37 -7.49
CA ARG A 588 -12.84 49.39 -6.42
C ARG A 588 -11.99 49.14 -5.15
N GLY A 589 -11.16 50.06 -4.67
CA GLY A 589 -11.21 51.52 -4.73
C GLY A 589 -11.40 52.06 -3.31
N GLY A 590 -10.43 52.80 -2.79
CA GLY A 590 -10.56 53.57 -1.54
C GLY A 590 -9.35 53.41 -0.61
N ARG A 591 -8.39 54.33 -0.65
CA ARG A 591 -8.29 55.52 0.23
C ARG A 591 -7.96 55.22 1.71
N ARG A 592 -6.81 55.78 2.08
CA ARG A 592 -6.49 56.57 3.30
C ARG A 592 -5.91 55.87 4.54
N LYS A 593 -4.73 56.39 4.86
CA LYS A 593 -4.24 56.93 6.15
C LYS A 593 -4.06 55.95 7.33
N GLY A 594 -2.78 55.79 7.68
CA GLY A 594 -2.18 56.33 8.90
C GLY A 594 -2.86 56.01 10.24
N GLY A 595 -2.10 55.39 11.14
CA GLY A 595 -2.40 55.42 12.58
C GLY A 595 -1.91 54.19 13.33
N SER A 596 -0.68 54.23 13.83
CA SER A 596 -0.42 53.79 15.22
C SER A 596 -1.28 54.67 16.15
N PRO A 597 -1.81 54.17 17.29
CA PRO A 597 -0.96 53.75 18.41
C PRO A 597 -1.54 52.67 19.38
N ASN A 598 -0.61 52.02 20.09
CA ASN A 598 -0.53 51.79 21.55
C ASN A 598 -1.83 51.61 22.40
N LYS A 599 -1.92 50.47 23.12
CA LYS A 599 -2.52 50.27 24.47
C LYS A 599 -2.39 48.78 24.84
N ARG A 600 -1.50 48.33 25.74
CA ARG A 600 -1.54 48.40 27.22
C ARG A 600 -2.90 48.09 27.85
N MET A 601 -3.03 46.84 28.33
CA MET A 601 -3.62 46.36 29.60
C MET A 601 -3.24 44.86 29.66
N GLY A 602 -2.69 44.23 30.70
CA GLY A 602 -2.66 44.56 32.12
C GLY A 602 -3.37 43.47 32.93
N GLY A 603 -2.61 42.56 33.56
CA GLY A 603 -3.03 41.71 34.69
C GLY A 603 -3.75 40.40 34.32
N ASN A 604 -3.63 39.29 35.05
CA ASN A 604 -3.08 39.12 36.38
C ASN A 604 -2.72 37.64 36.67
N ARG A 605 -1.81 37.47 37.63
CA ARG A 605 -1.15 36.25 38.12
C ARG A 605 -2.12 35.24 38.74
N ARG A 606 -1.74 33.95 38.72
CA ARG A 606 -1.56 33.15 39.95
C ARG A 606 -0.79 31.84 39.69
N ILE A 607 0.47 31.87 40.11
CA ILE A 607 1.24 30.71 40.55
C ILE A 607 0.73 30.36 41.95
N VAL A 608 0.33 29.11 42.18
CA VAL A 608 0.26 28.56 43.55
C VAL A 608 1.08 27.29 43.56
N ASN A 609 2.12 27.39 44.38
CA ASN A 609 3.06 26.36 44.74
C ASN A 609 2.55 25.64 46.00
N ARG A 610 3.10 24.44 46.23
CA ARG A 610 3.25 23.68 47.51
C ARG A 610 2.18 22.62 47.88
N PRO A 611 2.53 21.65 48.75
CA PRO A 611 3.87 21.09 49.06
C PRO A 611 3.92 19.54 49.12
N ARG A 612 5.17 19.03 49.17
CA ARG A 612 5.51 17.73 49.75
C ARG A 612 5.30 17.75 51.28
N LYS A 613 4.67 16.70 51.79
CA LYS A 613 5.13 15.92 52.93
C LYS A 613 5.04 14.45 52.53
#